data_AF-A0A941HSQ4-F1
#
_entry.id   AF-A0A941HSQ4-F1
#
_cell.length_a   1.000
_cell.length_b   1.000
_cell.length_c   1.000
_cell.angle_alpha   90.00
_cell.angle_beta   90.00
_cell.angle_gamma   90.00
#
_symmetry.space_group_name_H-M   'P 1'
#
loop_
_entity.id
_entity.type
_entity.pdbx_description
1 polymer ?
#
loop_
_entity_poly.entity_id
_entity_poly.type
_entity_poly.pdbx_seq_one_letter_code
_entity_poly.pdbx_strand_id
1 'polypeptide(L)' 'MMKEPGRSNTSKSYMWVYATSRHTAQPIRIFDYRAGRAGAHASAFLEGFRGYLHTDAYAGYEKVRDVTRCLCWS' A
#
# COMPACT_ATOMS: atom_id res chain seq x y z
N MET A 1 13.21 0.31 -15.59
CA MET A 1 12.44 0.15 -16.83
C MET A 1 11.33 -0.86 -16.56
N MET A 2 10.10 -0.41 -16.30
CA MET A 2 9.01 -1.32 -15.93
C MET A 2 8.24 -1.71 -17.19
N LYS A 3 8.15 -3.02 -17.49
CA LYS A 3 7.47 -3.55 -18.67
C LYS A 3 5.97 -3.75 -18.38
N GLU A 4 5.26 -2.65 -18.12
CA GLU A 4 3.80 -2.70 -17.98
C GLU A 4 3.16 -2.89 -19.38
N PRO A 5 2.33 -3.93 -19.59
CA PRO A 5 1.67 -4.15 -20.88
C PRO A 5 0.83 -2.93 -21.28
N GLY A 6 1.08 -2.37 -22.46
CA GLY A 6 0.33 -1.21 -22.98
C GLY A 6 0.77 0.15 -22.45
N ARG A 7 1.90 0.26 -21.73
CA ARG A 7 2.45 1.55 -21.27
C ARG A 7 3.89 1.78 -21.72
N SER A 8 4.20 3.03 -22.08
CA SER A 8 5.57 3.45 -22.37
C SER A 8 6.45 3.27 -21.14
N ASN A 9 7.70 2.80 -21.32
CA ASN A 9 8.62 2.55 -20.21
C ASN A 9 8.97 3.83 -19.41
N THR A 10 8.72 5.01 -19.98
CA THR A 10 8.91 6.33 -19.35
C THR A 10 7.73 6.79 -18.51
N SER A 11 6.63 6.02 -18.46
CA SER A 11 5.45 6.38 -17.68
C SER A 11 5.74 6.34 -16.18
N LYS A 12 5.15 7.27 -15.42
CA LYS A 12 5.21 7.20 -13.95
C LYS A 12 4.45 5.95 -13.48
N SER A 13 5.16 5.08 -12.77
CA SER A 13 4.60 3.98 -11.99
C SER A 13 4.81 4.26 -10.51
N TYR A 14 3.89 3.76 -9.69
CA TYR A 14 3.93 3.90 -8.24
C TYR A 14 4.12 2.52 -7.63
N MET A 15 4.96 2.45 -6.60
CA MET A 15 5.18 1.22 -5.84
C MET A 15 4.51 1.37 -4.47
N TRP A 16 3.54 0.51 -4.21
CA TRP A 16 2.93 0.35 -2.90
C TRP A 16 3.74 -0.70 -2.13
N VAL A 17 4.17 -0.36 -0.92
CA VAL A 17 4.95 -1.25 -0.06
C VAL A 17 4.13 -1.60 1.15
N TYR A 18 3.80 -2.88 1.30
CA TYR A 18 3.12 -3.41 2.47
C TYR A 18 4.09 -4.23 3.29
N ALA A 19 4.03 -4.06 4.60
CA ALA A 19 4.94 -4.69 5.52
C ALA A 19 4.21 -5.14 6.77
N THR A 20 4.57 -6.32 7.26
CA THR A 20 4.14 -6.74 8.59
C THR A 20 4.93 -6.00 9.67
N SER A 21 4.35 -5.91 10.87
CA SER A 21 4.99 -5.30 12.04
C SER A 21 6.29 -6.00 12.39
N ARG A 22 7.27 -5.27 12.95
CA ARG A 22 8.57 -5.81 13.40
C ARG A 22 8.43 -7.01 14.36
N HIS A 23 7.33 -7.07 15.10
CA HIS A 23 7.09 -8.10 16.12
C HIS A 23 6.34 -9.34 15.59
N THR A 24 6.08 -9.42 14.28
CA THR A 24 5.47 -10.64 13.73
C THR A 24 6.47 -11.81 13.71
N ALA A 25 5.97 -13.03 13.91
CA ALA A 25 6.77 -14.24 13.78
C ALA A 25 7.23 -14.49 12.33
N GLN A 26 6.50 -13.96 11.35
CA GLN A 26 6.78 -14.13 9.92
C GLN A 26 6.83 -12.77 9.21
N PRO A 27 8.01 -12.15 9.08
CA PRO A 27 8.16 -10.87 8.42
C PRO A 27 7.91 -11.01 6.92
N ILE A 28 6.99 -10.21 6.38
CA ILE A 28 6.61 -10.22 4.96
C ILE A 28 6.70 -8.78 4.44
N ARG A 29 7.24 -8.63 3.23
CA ARG A 29 7.28 -7.38 2.46
C ARG A 29 6.68 -7.65 1.09
N ILE A 30 5.66 -6.89 0.72
CA ILE A 30 4.98 -6.99 -0.58
C ILE A 30 5.19 -5.69 -1.34
N PHE A 31 5.66 -5.82 -2.57
CA PHE A 31 5.83 -4.73 -3.51
C PHE A 31 4.77 -4.85 -4.60
N ASP A 32 3.76 -3.98 -4.54
CA ASP A 32 2.69 -3.92 -5.54
C ASP A 32 2.90 -2.70 -6.44
N TYR A 33 3.14 -2.95 -7.73
CA TYR A 33 3.39 -1.91 -8.70
C TYR A 33 2.11 -1.55 -9.45
N ARG A 34 1.74 -0.28 -9.40
CA ARG A 34 0.51 0.24 -9.99
C ARG A 34 0.78 1.46 -10.85
N ALA A 35 -0.06 1.63 -11.87
CA ALA A 35 -0.03 2.78 -12.77
C ALA A 35 -0.37 4.11 -12.07
N GLY A 36 -0.95 4.06 -10.86
CA GLY A 36 -1.40 5.23 -10.10
C GLY A 36 -1.20 5.10 -8.58
N ARG A 37 -1.29 6.25 -7.90
CA ARG A 37 -1.25 6.39 -6.44
C ARG A 37 -2.63 6.55 -5.80
N ALA A 38 -3.70 6.21 -6.53
CA ALA A 38 -5.05 6.35 -6.02
C ALA A 38 -5.27 5.44 -4.81
N GLY A 39 -5.91 5.95 -3.76
CA GLY A 39 -6.25 5.17 -2.55
C GLY A 39 -7.10 3.92 -2.81
N ALA A 40 -7.71 3.80 -3.99
CA ALA A 40 -8.42 2.59 -4.42
C ALA A 40 -7.49 1.37 -4.47
N HIS A 41 -6.20 1.56 -4.79
CA HIS A 41 -5.23 0.46 -4.80
C HIS A 41 -4.96 -0.07 -3.39
N ALA A 42 -4.74 0.82 -2.42
CA ALA A 42 -4.59 0.44 -1.02
C ALA A 42 -5.86 -0.21 -0.46
N SER A 43 -7.02 0.34 -0.78
CA SER A 43 -8.31 -0.22 -0.34
C SER A 43 -8.58 -1.61 -0.91
N ALA A 44 -8.25 -1.86 -2.18
CA ALA A 44 -8.45 -3.17 -2.80
C ALA A 44 -7.44 -4.20 -2.26
N PHE A 45 -6.19 -3.80 -2.02
CA PHE A 45 -5.18 -4.70 -1.45
C PHE A 45 -5.50 -5.08 0.00
N LEU A 46 -6.00 -4.13 0.79
CA LEU A 46 -6.35 -4.32 2.20
C LEU A 46 -7.82 -4.73 2.40
N GLU A 47 -8.51 -5.17 1.34
CA GLU A 47 -9.88 -5.63 1.46
C GLU A 47 -9.98 -6.83 2.41
N GLY A 48 -10.84 -6.72 3.42
CA GLY A 48 -10.99 -7.74 4.46
C GLY A 48 -9.90 -7.75 5.53
N PHE A 49 -8.85 -6.91 5.42
CA PHE A 49 -7.87 -6.76 6.49
C PHE A 49 -8.50 -6.10 7.72
N ARG A 50 -8.29 -6.68 8.89
CA ARG A 50 -8.72 -6.14 10.18
C ARG A 50 -7.54 -6.15 11.14
N GLY A 51 -7.33 -5.03 11.82
CA GLY A 51 -6.22 -4.87 12.76
C GLY A 51 -5.56 -3.51 12.60
N TYR A 52 -4.27 -3.45 12.94
CA TYR A 52 -3.51 -2.21 12.97
C TYR A 52 -2.89 -1.89 11.60
N LEU A 53 -3.17 -0.69 11.10
CA LEU A 53 -2.60 -0.16 9.88
C LEU A 53 -1.77 1.09 10.19
N HIS A 54 -0.45 0.99 10.02
CA HIS A 54 0.48 2.12 10.14
C HIS A 54 0.77 2.68 8.74
N THR A 55 0.59 3.99 8.56
CA THR A 55 0.80 4.66 7.27
C THR A 55 1.56 5.97 7.43
N ASP A 56 2.08 6.50 6.32
CA ASP A 56 2.76 7.80 6.23
C ASP A 56 1.79 9.00 6.25
N ALA A 57 0.57 8.82 6.77
CA ALA A 57 -0.51 9.79 6.76
C ALA A 57 -0.97 10.27 5.36
N TYR A 58 -0.63 9.55 4.28
CA TYR A 58 -1.17 9.88 2.96
C TYR A 58 -2.71 9.70 2.92
N ALA A 59 -3.43 10.73 2.46
CA ALA A 59 -4.90 10.74 2.38
C ALA A 59 -5.50 9.56 1.57
N GLY A 60 -4.71 8.92 0.69
CA GLY A 60 -5.15 7.72 -0.02
C GLY A 60 -5.58 6.57 0.90
N TYR A 61 -5.04 6.48 2.12
CA TYR A 61 -5.36 5.43 3.09
C TYR A 61 -6.67 5.66 3.85
N GLU A 62 -7.31 6.82 3.69
CA GLU A 62 -8.64 7.09 4.28
C GLU A 62 -9.72 6.17 3.70
N LYS A 63 -9.51 5.65 2.49
CA LYS A 63 -10.43 4.71 1.83
C LYS A 63 -10.43 3.31 2.46
N VAL A 64 -9.41 2.95 3.23
CA VAL A 64 -9.32 1.66 3.92
C VAL A 64 -10.28 1.66 5.11
N ARG A 65 -11.18 0.68 5.16
CA ARG A 65 -12.20 0.53 6.22
C ARG A 65 -11.80 -0.58 7.19
N ASP A 66 -12.47 -0.62 8.35
CA ASP A 66 -12.34 -1.70 9.34
C ASP A 66 -10.93 -1.93 9.90
N VAL A 67 -10.12 -0.87 9.93
CA VAL A 67 -8.76 -0.86 10.46
C VAL A 67 -8.60 0.11 11.63
N THR A 68 -7.76 -0.27 12.58
CA THR A 68 -7.24 0.64 13.61
C THR A 68 -6.04 1.39 13.05
N ARG A 69 -6.19 2.70 12.84
CA ARG A 69 -5.12 3.54 12.28
C ARG A 69 -4.06 3.80 13.35
N CYS A 70 -2.87 3.29 13.11
CA CYS A 70 -1.67 3.75 13.79
C CYS A 70 -1.19 4.98 13.02
N LEU A 71 -1.33 6.16 13.62
CA LEU A 71 -0.81 7.42 13.06
C LEU A 71 0.70 7.29 12.75
N CYS A 72 1.22 8.22 11.94
CA CYS A 72 2.63 8.19 11.57
C CYS A 72 3.54 8.37 12.81
N TRP A 73 4.69 7.69 12.78
CA TRP A 73 5.79 7.98 13.69
C TRP A 73 6.60 9.14 13.10
N SER A 74 6.79 10.22 13.87
CA SER A 74 7.60 11.39 13.49
C SER A 74 9.09 11.21 13.76
#